data_AF-A0A822CDZ8-F1
#
_entry.id   AF-A0A822CDZ8-F1
#
_cell.length_a   1.000
_cell.length_b   1.000
_cell.length_c   1.000
_cell.angle_alpha   90.00
_cell.angle_beta   90.00
_cell.angle_gamma   90.00
#
_symmetry.space_group_name_H-M   'P 1'
#
loop_
_entity.id
_entity.type
_entity.pdbx_description
1 polymer ?
#
loop_
_entity_poly.entity_id
_entity_poly.type
_entity_poly.pdbx_seq_one_letter_code
_entity_poly.pdbx_strand_id
1 'polypeptide(L)'
;SSKQHINMDALNSLISLITFFIKVQSKNSPILLKQLFTHIFFNPSIWINCSVLIQMRLYTYLATEFVAYNETYQSIQPISGIIQTLHTLKYFYWIVDPNHQSKVTDDDRPTREQIIEMRCYMLLYMKQLVISSPGTQEEELQAILNYLHTINEDENLLDVLDLVVSLMSEHPKTMVPAFDRRQGIRTDDFFQ
;
A
#
# COMPACT_ATOMS: atom_id res chain seq x y z
N SER A 1 20.06 4.07 14.47
CA SER A 1 20.37 2.76 13.86
C SER A 1 20.97 3.02 12.50
N SER A 2 22.11 2.41 12.14
CA SER A 2 22.91 2.86 10.99
C SER A 2 22.18 2.64 9.65
N LYS A 3 22.22 3.66 8.77
CA LYS A 3 21.66 3.62 7.39
C LYS A 3 22.30 2.52 6.51
N GLN A 4 23.29 1.78 7.01
CA GLN A 4 24.15 0.88 6.22
C GLN A 4 23.72 -0.60 6.25
N HIS A 5 22.75 -0.99 7.08
CA HIS A 5 22.41 -2.41 7.23
C HIS A 5 21.36 -2.92 6.24
N ILE A 6 20.63 -2.04 5.56
CA ILE A 6 19.62 -2.44 4.59
C ILE A 6 20.14 -2.14 3.18
N ASN A 7 20.65 -3.18 2.54
CA ASN A 7 21.16 -3.15 1.18
C ASN A 7 20.32 -4.06 0.27
N MET A 8 20.65 -4.10 -1.02
CA MET A 8 19.93 -4.92 -2.00
C MET A 8 19.96 -6.41 -1.66
N ASP A 9 21.08 -6.91 -1.13
CA ASP A 9 21.23 -8.32 -0.74
C ASP A 9 20.31 -8.70 0.43
N ALA A 10 20.13 -7.79 1.40
CA ALA A 10 19.21 -7.98 2.50
C ALA A 10 17.76 -8.07 2.00
N LEU A 11 17.34 -7.17 1.09
CA LEU A 11 16.02 -7.23 0.46
C LEU A 11 15.82 -8.54 -0.32
N ASN A 12 16.79 -8.93 -1.14
CA ASN A 12 16.74 -10.18 -1.90
C ASN A 12 16.69 -11.42 -1.00
N SER A 13 17.38 -11.39 0.14
CA SER A 13 17.34 -12.46 1.15
C SER A 13 15.97 -12.57 1.79
N LEU A 14 15.33 -11.44 2.12
CA LEU A 14 13.95 -11.41 2.63
C LEU A 14 12.94 -11.94 1.60
N ILE A 15 13.08 -11.56 0.33
CA ILE A 15 12.24 -12.06 -0.78
C ILE A 15 12.43 -13.57 -0.96
N SER A 16 13.67 -14.06 -0.88
CA SER A 16 13.99 -15.48 -0.95
C SER A 16 13.38 -16.26 0.22
N LEU A 17 13.38 -15.66 1.42
CA LEU A 17 12.74 -16.23 2.61
C LEU A 17 11.22 -16.35 2.45
N ILE A 18 10.55 -15.31 1.91
CA ILE A 18 9.12 -15.38 1.56
C ILE A 18 8.87 -16.55 0.61
N THR A 19 9.66 -16.62 -0.46
CA THR A 19 9.54 -17.65 -1.49
C THR A 19 9.71 -19.05 -0.89
N PHE A 20 10.65 -19.20 0.04
CA PHE A 20 10.86 -20.45 0.78
C PHE A 20 9.63 -20.81 1.63
N PHE A 21 9.09 -19.88 2.42
CA PHE A 21 7.92 -20.15 3.25
C PHE A 21 6.67 -20.54 2.44
N ILE A 22 6.49 -19.91 1.28
CA ILE A 22 5.41 -20.23 0.33
C ILE A 22 5.61 -21.61 -0.27
N LYS A 23 6.85 -22.02 -0.58
CA LYS A 23 7.14 -23.35 -1.14
C LYS A 23 6.99 -24.48 -0.13
N VAL A 24 7.44 -24.27 1.11
CA VAL A 24 7.44 -25.32 2.14
C VAL A 24 6.05 -25.56 2.74
N GLN A 25 5.19 -24.54 2.78
CA GLN A 25 3.81 -24.61 3.30
C GLN A 25 3.68 -25.33 4.65
N SER A 26 4.60 -25.05 5.58
CA SER A 26 4.49 -25.56 6.94
C SER A 26 3.29 -24.94 7.67
N LYS A 27 2.82 -25.59 8.75
CA LYS A 27 1.71 -25.08 9.58
C LYS A 27 1.90 -23.64 10.06
N ASN A 28 3.14 -23.21 10.29
CA ASN A 28 3.48 -21.87 10.79
C ASN A 28 3.80 -20.88 9.66
N SER A 29 3.94 -21.32 8.41
CA SER A 29 4.29 -20.46 7.28
C SER A 29 3.35 -19.25 7.14
N PRO A 30 2.01 -19.39 7.25
CA PRO A 30 1.12 -18.22 7.13
C PRO A 30 1.36 -17.17 8.22
N ILE A 31 1.55 -17.59 9.48
CA ILE A 31 1.77 -16.66 10.59
C ILE A 31 3.10 -15.91 10.43
N LEU A 32 4.15 -16.63 10.03
CA LEU A 32 5.47 -16.02 9.78
C LEU A 32 5.42 -15.04 8.61
N LEU A 33 4.73 -15.40 7.52
CA LEU A 33 4.49 -14.50 6.40
C LEU A 33 3.72 -13.25 6.85
N LYS A 34 2.66 -13.40 7.65
CA LYS A 34 1.94 -12.24 8.23
C LYS A 34 2.89 -11.29 8.95
N GLN A 35 3.65 -11.81 9.89
CA GLN A 35 4.57 -11.02 10.71
C GLN A 35 5.63 -10.31 9.86
N LEU A 36 6.22 -11.02 8.91
CA LEU A 36 7.25 -10.49 8.02
C LEU A 36 6.72 -9.33 7.18
N PHE A 37 5.53 -9.47 6.60
CA PHE A 37 4.95 -8.39 5.80
C PHE A 37 4.49 -7.21 6.66
N THR A 38 3.74 -7.47 7.75
CA THR A 38 3.21 -6.41 8.62
C THR A 38 4.33 -5.58 9.27
N HIS A 39 5.39 -6.24 9.75
CA HIS A 39 6.43 -5.54 10.53
C HIS A 39 7.65 -5.13 9.71
N ILE A 40 7.90 -5.76 8.56
CA ILE A 40 9.07 -5.48 7.72
C ILE A 40 8.65 -4.84 6.39
N PHE A 41 7.95 -5.55 5.51
CA PHE A 41 7.69 -5.07 4.15
C PHE A 41 6.79 -3.84 4.09
N PHE A 42 5.75 -3.79 4.94
CA PHE A 42 4.82 -2.67 4.98
C PHE A 42 5.23 -1.56 5.94
N ASN A 43 6.37 -1.67 6.62
CA ASN A 43 6.82 -0.64 7.56
C ASN A 43 7.69 0.41 6.84
N PRO A 44 7.16 1.61 6.53
CA PRO A 44 7.90 2.62 5.77
C PRO A 44 9.15 3.10 6.49
N SER A 45 9.17 3.11 7.83
CA SER A 45 10.29 3.62 8.63
C SER A 45 11.62 2.89 8.34
N ILE A 46 11.52 1.65 7.86
CA ILE A 46 12.65 0.82 7.45
C ILE A 46 13.17 1.28 6.09
N TRP A 47 12.27 1.50 5.13
CA TRP A 47 12.62 1.62 3.71
C TRP A 47 12.86 3.05 3.24
N ILE A 48 12.22 4.05 3.86
CA ILE A 48 12.36 5.48 3.47
C ILE A 48 13.80 6.00 3.56
N ASN A 49 14.62 5.35 4.40
CA ASN A 49 16.01 5.72 4.63
C ASN A 49 16.98 4.93 3.71
N CYS A 50 16.47 4.00 2.91
CA CYS A 50 17.26 3.23 1.95
C CYS A 50 17.45 4.01 0.66
N SER A 51 18.42 3.60 -0.17
CA SER A 51 18.58 4.19 -1.50
C SER A 51 17.30 3.99 -2.35
N VAL A 52 17.05 4.93 -3.25
CA VAL A 52 15.88 4.90 -4.14
C VAL A 52 15.76 3.57 -4.88
N LEU A 53 16.89 3.01 -5.33
CA LEU A 53 16.91 1.73 -6.04
C LEU A 53 16.32 0.57 -5.21
N ILE A 54 16.56 0.55 -3.90
CA ILE A 54 16.04 -0.47 -3.00
C ILE A 54 14.53 -0.26 -2.80
N GLN A 55 14.09 0.98 -2.61
CA GLN A 55 12.67 1.33 -2.48
C GLN A 55 11.90 0.93 -3.75
N MET A 56 12.43 1.27 -4.93
CA MET A 56 11.88 0.87 -6.22
C MET A 56 11.75 -0.65 -6.32
N ARG A 57 12.82 -1.40 -6.05
CA ARG A 57 12.79 -2.87 -6.11
C ARG A 57 11.74 -3.46 -5.17
N LEU A 58 11.60 -2.92 -3.97
CA LEU A 58 10.59 -3.33 -2.98
C LEU A 58 9.17 -3.12 -3.53
N TYR A 59 8.83 -1.91 -3.98
CA TYR A 59 7.47 -1.63 -4.43
C TYR A 59 7.13 -2.34 -5.73
N THR A 60 8.09 -2.51 -6.65
CA THR A 60 7.91 -3.36 -7.82
C THR A 60 7.67 -4.83 -7.43
N TYR A 61 8.43 -5.37 -6.47
CA TYR A 61 8.20 -6.72 -5.94
C TYR A 61 6.77 -6.88 -5.39
N LEU A 62 6.33 -5.93 -4.56
CA LEU A 62 4.99 -5.94 -3.98
C LEU A 62 3.90 -5.86 -5.05
N ALA A 63 4.12 -5.10 -6.12
CA ALA A 63 3.16 -4.92 -7.22
C ALA A 63 3.09 -6.09 -8.22
N THR A 64 4.13 -6.91 -8.31
CA THR A 64 4.24 -7.93 -9.37
C THR A 64 4.32 -9.34 -8.79
N GLU A 65 5.40 -9.67 -8.11
CA GLU A 65 5.69 -11.01 -7.60
C GLU A 65 4.82 -11.36 -6.38
N PHE A 66 4.64 -10.43 -5.45
CA PHE A 66 3.85 -10.68 -4.24
C PHE A 66 2.38 -10.98 -4.55
N VAL A 67 1.79 -10.24 -5.50
CA VAL A 67 0.39 -10.42 -5.92
C VAL A 67 0.16 -11.83 -6.45
N ALA A 68 1.16 -12.47 -7.08
CA ALA A 68 1.03 -13.84 -7.57
C ALA A 68 0.85 -14.88 -6.42
N TYR A 69 1.20 -14.52 -5.19
CA TYR A 69 1.09 -15.39 -4.02
C TYR A 69 -0.14 -15.11 -3.16
N ASN A 70 -1.04 -14.24 -3.63
CA ASN A 70 -2.12 -13.69 -2.81
C ASN A 70 -3.09 -14.77 -2.28
N GLU A 71 -3.34 -15.86 -3.01
CA GLU A 71 -4.20 -16.96 -2.50
C GLU A 71 -3.68 -17.58 -1.19
N THR A 72 -2.35 -17.67 -1.00
CA THR A 72 -1.75 -18.14 0.26
C THR A 72 -1.83 -17.06 1.35
N TYR A 73 -1.84 -15.80 0.94
CA TYR A 73 -1.86 -14.62 1.81
C TYR A 73 -3.27 -14.16 2.22
N GLN A 74 -4.32 -14.54 1.49
CA GLN A 74 -5.72 -14.22 1.79
C GLN A 74 -6.18 -14.67 3.18
N SER A 75 -5.52 -15.67 3.77
CA SER A 75 -5.73 -16.08 5.16
C SER A 75 -5.27 -15.03 6.20
N ILE A 76 -4.60 -13.97 5.75
CA ILE A 76 -3.89 -12.97 6.54
C ILE A 76 -4.42 -11.57 6.20
N GLN A 77 -5.39 -11.11 7.00
CA GLN A 77 -5.89 -9.72 7.14
C GLN A 77 -5.20 -8.63 6.27
N PRO A 78 -5.70 -8.39 5.04
CA PRO A 78 -5.09 -7.48 4.05
C PRO A 78 -5.22 -6.00 4.42
N ILE A 79 -6.15 -5.67 5.33
CA ILE A 79 -6.39 -4.33 5.84
C ILE A 79 -5.14 -3.66 6.43
N SER A 80 -4.27 -4.42 7.11
CA SER A 80 -3.04 -3.86 7.68
C SER A 80 -2.10 -3.36 6.60
N GLY A 81 -2.00 -4.08 5.47
CA GLY A 81 -1.16 -3.65 4.35
C GLY A 81 -1.68 -2.35 3.76
N ILE A 82 -3.00 -2.26 3.55
CA ILE A 82 -3.65 -1.08 2.98
C ILE A 82 -3.46 0.15 3.88
N ILE A 83 -3.74 0.03 5.18
CA ILE A 83 -3.56 1.15 6.13
C ILE A 83 -2.11 1.62 6.16
N GLN A 84 -1.15 0.68 6.18
CA GLN A 84 0.27 1.02 6.18
C GLN A 84 0.70 1.68 4.85
N THR A 85 0.19 1.22 3.71
CA THR A 85 0.45 1.87 2.42
C THR A 85 -0.14 3.27 2.37
N LEU A 86 -1.37 3.48 2.83
CA LEU A 86 -2.00 4.80 2.88
C LEU A 86 -1.22 5.75 3.81
N HIS A 87 -0.80 5.27 4.97
CA HIS A 87 0.11 6.01 5.85
C HIS A 87 1.43 6.34 5.15
N THR A 88 1.97 5.38 4.41
CA THR A 88 3.23 5.55 3.66
C THR A 88 3.11 6.66 2.60
N LEU A 89 2.03 6.63 1.82
CA LEU A 89 1.73 7.66 0.81
C LEU A 89 1.59 9.04 1.46
N LYS A 90 0.83 9.15 2.56
CA LYS A 90 0.58 10.42 3.25
C LYS A 90 1.84 11.05 3.84
N TYR A 91 2.66 10.25 4.51
CA TYR A 91 3.73 10.76 5.38
C TYR A 91 5.14 10.62 4.82
N PHE A 92 5.32 10.04 3.63
CA PHE A 92 6.67 9.91 3.06
C PHE A 92 6.74 10.18 1.55
N TYR A 93 5.65 9.98 0.79
CA TYR A 93 5.66 10.08 -0.68
C TYR A 93 4.74 11.19 -1.20
N TRP A 94 4.89 12.39 -0.65
CA TRP A 94 4.32 13.63 -1.22
C TRP A 94 5.25 14.22 -2.29
N ILE A 95 4.70 15.02 -3.20
CA ILE A 95 5.51 15.75 -4.19
C ILE A 95 5.87 17.14 -3.67
N VAL A 96 4.89 17.84 -3.09
CA VAL A 96 5.07 19.13 -2.42
C VAL A 96 4.90 18.92 -0.92
N ASP A 97 5.80 19.46 -0.09
CA ASP A 97 5.72 19.30 1.37
C ASP A 97 4.42 19.94 1.92
N PRO A 98 3.49 19.14 2.47
CA PRO A 98 2.21 19.64 2.95
C PRO A 98 2.35 20.65 4.09
N ASN A 99 3.42 20.58 4.89
CA ASN A 99 3.55 21.37 6.12
C ASN A 99 4.66 22.42 6.06
N HIS A 100 5.40 22.56 4.96
CA HIS A 100 6.60 23.42 4.85
C HIS A 100 7.58 23.22 6.03
N GLN A 101 7.64 22.00 6.59
CA GLN A 101 8.29 21.66 7.86
C GLN A 101 9.27 20.49 7.71
N SER A 102 9.50 19.98 6.50
CA SER A 102 10.26 18.76 6.31
C SER A 102 11.68 18.89 6.86
N LYS A 103 11.99 18.08 7.88
CA LYS A 103 13.34 17.83 8.40
C LYS A 103 14.10 16.78 7.58
N VAL A 104 13.55 16.34 6.44
CA VAL A 104 14.25 15.45 5.52
C VAL A 104 15.31 16.30 4.84
N THR A 105 16.58 16.00 5.10
CA THR A 105 17.69 16.57 4.32
C THR A 105 17.49 16.22 2.86
N ASP A 106 17.31 17.24 2.01
CA ASP A 106 16.95 17.11 0.58
C ASP A 106 17.85 16.13 -0.20
N ASP A 107 19.10 15.95 0.21
CA ASP A 107 20.11 15.16 -0.52
C ASP A 107 19.77 13.66 -0.70
N ASP A 108 18.96 13.07 0.19
CA ASP A 108 18.59 11.64 0.13
C ASP A 108 17.18 11.39 -0.43
N ARG A 109 16.44 12.46 -0.82
CA ARG A 109 15.04 12.34 -1.24
C ARG A 109 14.94 11.86 -2.71
N PRO A 110 14.03 10.90 -3.02
CA PRO A 110 13.79 10.52 -4.41
C PRO A 110 13.28 11.70 -5.26
N THR A 111 13.58 11.70 -6.55
CA THR A 111 13.09 12.72 -7.48
C THR A 111 11.58 12.63 -7.65
N ARG A 112 10.96 13.69 -8.18
CA ARG A 112 9.52 13.73 -8.47
C ARG A 112 9.07 12.51 -9.28
N GLU A 113 9.80 12.18 -10.34
CA GLU A 113 9.50 11.05 -11.22
C GLU A 113 9.56 9.72 -10.47
N GLN A 114 10.57 9.55 -9.60
CA GLN A 114 10.73 8.34 -8.81
C GLN A 114 9.63 8.20 -7.75
N ILE A 115 9.21 9.30 -7.12
CA ILE A 115 8.08 9.30 -6.18
C ILE A 115 6.80 8.88 -6.90
N ILE A 116 6.51 9.47 -8.07
CA ILE A 116 5.35 9.10 -8.89
C ILE A 116 5.40 7.61 -9.25
N GLU A 117 6.55 7.10 -9.68
CA GLU A 117 6.69 5.69 -10.04
C GLU A 117 6.47 4.76 -8.85
N MET A 118 7.02 5.08 -7.67
CA MET A 118 6.79 4.31 -6.44
C MET A 118 5.31 4.33 -6.04
N ARG A 119 4.64 5.48 -6.14
CA ARG A 119 3.20 5.61 -5.86
C ARG A 119 2.38 4.73 -6.78
N CYS A 120 2.68 4.70 -8.08
CA CYS A 120 2.03 3.81 -9.04
C CYS A 120 2.14 2.34 -8.61
N TYR A 121 3.34 1.86 -8.25
CA TYR A 121 3.50 0.49 -7.75
C TYR A 121 2.74 0.25 -6.44
N MET A 122 2.74 1.22 -5.52
CA MET A 122 2.00 1.12 -4.26
C MET A 122 0.49 0.97 -4.47
N LEU A 123 -0.08 1.80 -5.32
CA LEU A 123 -1.51 1.78 -5.64
C LEU A 123 -1.86 0.51 -6.42
N LEU A 124 -0.98 0.04 -7.30
CA LEU A 124 -1.17 -1.19 -8.05
C LEU A 124 -1.30 -2.40 -7.12
N TYR A 125 -0.38 -2.61 -6.16
CA TYR A 125 -0.53 -3.74 -5.23
C TYR A 125 -1.69 -3.53 -4.26
N MET A 126 -1.96 -2.29 -3.82
CA MET A 126 -3.09 -2.00 -2.94
C MET A 126 -4.42 -2.38 -3.60
N LYS A 127 -4.58 -2.07 -4.89
CA LYS A 127 -5.73 -2.51 -5.69
C LYS A 127 -5.91 -4.02 -5.63
N GLN A 128 -4.83 -4.77 -5.82
CA GLN A 128 -4.85 -6.24 -5.79
C GLN A 128 -5.22 -6.78 -4.40
N LEU A 129 -4.77 -6.13 -3.32
CA LEU A 129 -5.18 -6.47 -1.95
C LEU A 129 -6.69 -6.26 -1.74
N VAL A 130 -7.26 -5.16 -2.25
CA VAL A 130 -8.72 -4.89 -2.14
C VAL A 130 -9.54 -5.93 -2.91
N ILE A 131 -9.16 -6.24 -4.15
CA ILE A 131 -9.91 -7.16 -5.01
C ILE A 131 -9.88 -8.59 -4.47
N SER A 132 -8.73 -9.00 -3.94
CA SER A 132 -8.49 -10.38 -3.53
C SER A 132 -9.13 -10.75 -2.19
N SER A 133 -9.89 -9.84 -1.57
CA SER A 133 -10.45 -10.01 -0.23
C SER A 133 -11.98 -10.08 -0.27
N PRO A 134 -12.57 -11.18 -0.80
CA PRO A 134 -14.01 -11.30 -0.95
C PRO A 134 -14.70 -11.27 0.42
N GLY A 135 -15.57 -10.28 0.63
CA GLY A 135 -16.39 -10.14 1.83
C GLY A 135 -15.81 -9.23 2.92
N THR A 136 -14.54 -8.82 2.83
CA THR A 136 -13.97 -7.83 3.76
C THR A 136 -13.95 -6.41 3.20
N GLN A 137 -14.10 -6.25 1.86
CA GLN A 137 -13.88 -5.02 1.08
C GLN A 137 -14.39 -3.70 1.66
N GLU A 138 -15.38 -3.75 2.56
CA GLU A 138 -15.87 -2.57 3.27
C GLU A 138 -14.82 -1.91 4.16
N GLU A 139 -14.03 -2.69 4.91
CA GLU A 139 -13.03 -2.13 5.82
C GLU A 139 -11.89 -1.51 5.02
N GLU A 140 -11.45 -2.19 3.96
CA GLU A 140 -10.43 -1.70 3.04
C GLU A 140 -10.89 -0.41 2.35
N LEU A 141 -12.13 -0.41 1.82
CA LEU A 141 -12.70 0.77 1.18
C LEU A 141 -12.87 1.91 2.19
N GLN A 142 -13.33 1.63 3.42
CA GLN A 142 -13.44 2.64 4.47
C GLN A 142 -12.08 3.27 4.79
N ALA A 143 -11.01 2.48 4.86
CA ALA A 143 -9.66 3.01 5.08
C ALA A 143 -9.23 3.96 3.94
N ILE A 144 -9.52 3.59 2.68
CA ILE A 144 -9.25 4.43 1.51
C ILE A 144 -10.09 5.72 1.54
N LEU A 145 -11.38 5.65 1.85
CA LEU A 145 -12.25 6.82 1.97
C LEU A 145 -11.80 7.75 3.10
N ASN A 146 -11.36 7.20 4.24
CA ASN A 146 -10.80 7.99 5.35
C ASN A 146 -9.51 8.69 4.94
N TYR A 147 -8.67 8.05 4.13
CA TYR A 147 -7.49 8.70 3.57
C TYR A 147 -7.90 9.90 2.70
N LEU A 148 -8.84 9.72 1.76
CA LEU A 148 -9.33 10.78 0.89
C LEU A 148 -9.91 11.96 1.67
N HIS A 149 -10.54 11.70 2.83
CA HIS A 149 -11.07 12.76 3.68
C HIS A 149 -9.99 13.56 4.43
N THR A 150 -8.77 13.04 4.54
CA THR A 150 -7.72 13.63 5.40
C THR A 150 -6.46 14.01 4.64
N ILE A 151 -6.36 13.68 3.35
CA ILE A 151 -5.23 14.04 2.50
C ILE A 151 -5.42 15.46 1.97
N ASN A 152 -4.35 16.26 1.97
CA ASN A 152 -4.36 17.66 1.57
C ASN A 152 -3.43 17.92 0.36
N GLU A 153 -2.85 16.86 -0.20
CA GLU A 153 -1.88 16.87 -1.27
C GLU A 153 -2.58 16.47 -2.57
N ASP A 154 -2.82 17.45 -3.45
CA ASP A 154 -3.65 17.28 -4.66
C ASP A 154 -3.24 16.08 -5.52
N GLU A 155 -1.94 15.88 -5.77
CA GLU A 155 -1.49 14.75 -6.57
C GLU A 155 -1.79 13.43 -5.87
N ASN A 156 -1.59 13.31 -4.56
CA ASN A 156 -1.89 12.08 -3.81
C ASN A 156 -3.40 11.82 -3.73
N LEU A 157 -4.20 12.89 -3.63
CA LEU A 157 -5.65 12.82 -3.70
C LEU A 157 -6.10 12.25 -5.05
N LEU A 158 -5.60 12.78 -6.16
CA LEU A 158 -5.93 12.34 -7.52
C LEU A 158 -5.56 10.85 -7.73
N ASP A 159 -4.36 10.45 -7.34
CA ASP A 159 -3.91 9.05 -7.43
C ASP A 159 -4.85 8.06 -6.73
N VAL A 160 -5.28 8.40 -5.51
CA VAL A 160 -6.15 7.51 -4.72
C VAL A 160 -7.61 7.58 -5.21
N LEU A 161 -8.05 8.72 -5.75
CA LEU A 161 -9.34 8.81 -6.44
C LEU A 161 -9.36 7.93 -7.69
N ASP A 162 -8.31 7.95 -8.50
CA ASP A 162 -8.17 7.09 -9.69
C ASP A 162 -8.20 5.61 -9.31
N LEU A 163 -7.56 5.24 -8.19
CA LEU A 163 -7.67 3.88 -7.63
C LEU A 163 -9.13 3.51 -7.31
N VAL A 164 -9.88 4.38 -6.64
CA VAL A 164 -11.30 4.13 -6.31
C VAL A 164 -12.13 4.01 -7.59
N VAL A 165 -11.96 4.91 -8.56
CA VAL A 165 -12.66 4.86 -9.85
C VAL A 165 -12.35 3.56 -10.60
N SER A 166 -11.09 3.14 -10.62
CA SER A 166 -10.66 1.89 -11.25
C SER A 166 -11.27 0.67 -10.56
N LEU A 167 -11.28 0.62 -9.22
CA LEU A 167 -11.93 -0.44 -8.45
C LEU A 167 -13.43 -0.54 -8.75
N MET A 168 -14.13 0.61 -8.77
CA MET A 168 -15.57 0.68 -9.05
C MET A 168 -15.90 0.27 -10.49
N SER A 169 -15.05 0.65 -11.45
CA SER A 169 -15.26 0.36 -12.87
C SER A 169 -14.99 -1.11 -13.22
N GLU A 170 -13.95 -1.70 -12.63
CA GLU A 170 -13.54 -3.08 -12.94
C GLU A 170 -14.26 -4.13 -12.08
N HIS A 171 -14.64 -3.78 -10.84
CA HIS A 171 -15.29 -4.68 -9.90
C HIS A 171 -16.61 -4.11 -9.33
N PRO A 172 -17.55 -3.67 -10.16
CA PRO A 172 -18.75 -2.96 -9.70
C PRO A 172 -19.62 -3.80 -8.77
N LYS A 173 -19.70 -5.12 -8.99
CA LYS A 173 -20.54 -6.03 -8.20
C LYS A 173 -20.17 -6.09 -6.72
N THR A 174 -18.89 -5.92 -6.39
CA THR A 174 -18.40 -5.94 -5.00
C THR A 174 -18.18 -4.53 -4.47
N MET A 175 -17.65 -3.63 -5.30
CA MET A 175 -17.25 -2.29 -4.87
C MET A 175 -18.45 -1.35 -4.72
N VAL A 176 -19.44 -1.37 -5.62
CA VAL A 176 -20.61 -0.47 -5.52
C VAL A 176 -21.40 -0.72 -4.23
N PRO A 177 -21.79 -1.98 -3.90
CA PRO A 177 -22.51 -2.20 -2.64
C PRO A 177 -21.68 -1.90 -1.39
N ALA A 178 -20.36 -2.08 -1.44
CA ALA A 178 -19.47 -1.70 -0.34
C ALA A 178 -19.42 -0.17 -0.17
N PHE A 179 -19.35 0.57 -1.28
CA PHE A 179 -19.32 2.02 -1.31
C PHE A 179 -20.63 2.64 -0.82
N ASP A 180 -21.78 2.12 -1.28
CA ASP A 180 -23.11 2.58 -0.87
C ASP A 180 -23.34 2.40 0.64
N ARG A 181 -22.94 1.24 1.18
CA ARG A 181 -23.01 0.96 2.64
C ARG A 181 -22.18 1.92 3.49
N ARG A 182 -21.17 2.57 2.91
CA ARG A 182 -20.32 3.57 3.58
C ARG A 182 -20.74 5.01 3.29
N GLN A 183 -21.93 5.22 2.73
CA GLN A 183 -22.43 6.55 2.37
C GLN A 183 -21.45 7.31 1.46
N GLY A 184 -20.78 6.58 0.56
CA GLY A 184 -19.76 7.18 -0.33
C GLY A 184 -20.32 8.28 -1.25
N ILE A 185 -21.64 8.29 -1.48
CA ILE A 185 -22.39 9.45 -1.94
C ILE A 185 -23.41 9.80 -0.85
N ARG A 186 -23.34 11.03 -0.33
CA ARG A 186 -24.46 11.63 0.39
C ARG A 186 -25.33 12.30 -0.66
N THR A 187 -26.44 11.68 -1.05
CA THR A 187 -27.55 12.46 -1.58
C THR A 187 -28.09 13.24 -0.39
N ASP A 188 -27.81 14.54 -0.32
CA ASP A 188 -28.48 15.36 0.67
C ASP A 188 -29.98 15.30 0.40
N ASP A 189 -30.72 14.61 1.26
CA ASP A 189 -32.19 14.60 1.29
C ASP A 189 -32.73 15.98 1.74
N PHE A 190 -32.40 17.04 1.00
CA PHE A 190 -32.94 18.40 1.21
C PHE A 190 -34.26 18.64 0.46
N PHE A 191 -34.92 17.58 -0.02
CA PHE A 191 -36.26 17.66 -0.60
C PHE A 191 -37.20 16.58 -0.05
N GLN A 192 -37.56 16.68 1.22
CA GLN A 192 -38.84 16.22 1.75
C GLN A 192 -39.44 17.27 2.68
#